data_AF-X0QEB5-F1
#
_entry.id   AF-X0QEB5-F1
#
_cell.length_a   1.000
_cell.length_b   1.000
_cell.length_c   1.000
_cell.angle_alpha   90.00
_cell.angle_beta   90.00
_cell.angle_gamma   90.00
#
_symmetry.space_group_name_H-M   'P 1'
#
loop_
_entity.id
_entity.type
_entity.pdbx_description
1 polymer ?
#
loop_
_entity_poly.entity_id
_entity_poly.type
_entity_poly.pdbx_seq_one_letter_code
_entity_poly.pdbx_strand_id
1 'polypeptide(L)'
;MASAIDHIDNNYLAGIEFEHDYTEETRGLREILNVMDELVDKVWYNRHQNLIYSINEGEIEIVPKGTERYGNHVIHKDILDSAIKSAERVEKRYEDVGPWSDFEWGMINGKLSALRWVLGDEWDMLDT
;
A
#
# COMPACT_ATOMS: atom_id res chain seq x y z
N MET A 1 -2.73 18.64 54.46
CA MET A 1 -3.70 17.64 53.93
C MET A 1 -2.88 16.61 53.20
N ALA A 2 -2.57 15.48 53.86
CA ALA A 2 -2.03 14.32 53.16
C ALA A 2 -3.08 13.91 52.12
N SER A 3 -2.68 13.89 50.85
CA SER A 3 -3.57 13.54 49.76
C SER A 3 -4.03 12.10 49.98
N ALA A 4 -5.31 11.80 49.73
CA ALA A 4 -5.88 10.44 49.87
C ALA A 4 -5.12 9.36 49.07
N ILE A 5 -4.25 9.80 48.15
CA ILE A 5 -3.31 9.00 47.36
C ILE A 5 -2.29 8.27 48.24
N ASP A 6 -1.83 8.85 49.36
CA ASP A 6 -0.82 8.24 50.26
C ASP A 6 -1.35 6.98 51.00
N HIS A 7 -2.66 6.72 50.93
CA HIS A 7 -3.31 5.57 51.57
C HIS A 7 -3.63 4.42 50.61
N ILE A 8 -3.34 4.59 49.32
CA ILE A 8 -3.54 3.55 48.32
C ILE A 8 -2.33 2.59 48.38
N ASP A 9 -2.60 1.29 48.46
CA ASP A 9 -1.56 0.26 48.44
C ASP A 9 -0.79 0.34 47.11
N ASN A 10 0.53 0.55 47.20
CA ASN A 10 1.41 0.64 46.04
C ASN A 10 1.33 -0.60 45.14
N ASN A 11 0.98 -1.78 45.66
CA ASN A 11 0.78 -2.97 44.82
C ASN A 11 -0.50 -2.87 43.97
N TYR A 12 -1.56 -2.23 44.48
CA TYR A 12 -2.76 -1.96 43.70
C TYR A 12 -2.52 -0.88 42.65
N LEU A 13 -1.77 0.18 43.01
CA LEU A 13 -1.32 1.21 42.06
C LEU A 13 -0.46 0.60 40.94
N ALA A 14 0.52 -0.23 41.28
CA ALA A 14 1.38 -0.90 40.30
C ALA A 14 0.61 -1.89 39.40
N GLY A 15 -0.42 -2.56 39.94
CA GLY A 15 -1.30 -3.44 39.14
C GLY A 15 -2.16 -2.66 38.13
N ILE A 16 -2.72 -1.53 38.55
CA ILE A 16 -3.50 -0.62 37.71
C ILE A 16 -2.59 0.05 36.66
N GLU A 17 -1.41 0.53 37.06
CA GLU A 17 -0.41 1.05 36.13
C GLU A 17 -0.02 0.00 35.10
N PHE A 18 0.29 -1.24 35.49
CA PHE A 18 0.61 -2.31 34.54
C PHE A 18 -0.53 -2.65 33.56
N GLU A 19 -1.79 -2.65 34.03
CA GLU A 19 -2.97 -2.86 33.17
C GLU A 19 -3.23 -1.68 32.21
N HIS A 20 -2.83 -0.47 32.57
CA HIS A 20 -3.04 0.75 31.77
C HIS A 20 -1.80 1.22 30.98
N ASP A 21 -0.58 0.81 31.35
CA ASP A 21 0.70 1.07 30.67
C ASP A 21 1.06 -0.01 29.65
N TYR A 22 0.21 -1.03 29.45
CA TYR A 22 0.35 -1.93 28.31
C TYR A 22 -0.07 -1.22 27.02
N THR A 23 0.73 -0.25 26.59
CA THR A 23 0.66 0.32 25.25
C THR A 23 1.53 -0.53 24.35
N GLU A 24 0.93 -1.41 23.54
CA GLU A 24 1.66 -1.98 22.40
C GLU A 24 2.17 -0.81 21.55
N GLU A 25 3.49 -0.65 21.47
CA GLU A 25 4.08 0.39 20.63
C GLU A 25 3.68 0.13 19.17
N THR A 26 3.06 1.12 18.53
CA THR A 26 2.75 1.06 17.10
C THR A 26 4.03 1.00 16.29
N ARG A 27 3.96 0.44 15.08
CA ARG A 27 5.06 0.55 14.10
C ARG A 27 5.47 2.01 13.91
N GLY A 28 6.77 2.26 13.80
CA GLY A 28 7.27 3.60 13.57
C GLY A 28 6.82 4.14 12.21
N LEU A 29 6.55 5.45 12.11
CA LEU A 29 6.07 6.07 10.86
C LEU A 29 6.97 5.74 9.65
N ARG A 30 8.29 5.72 9.84
CA ARG A 30 9.23 5.38 8.75
C ARG A 30 9.08 3.94 8.27
N GLU A 31 8.83 3.01 9.17
CA GLU A 31 8.59 1.60 8.82
C GLU A 31 7.29 1.47 8.04
N ILE A 32 6.22 2.14 8.51
CA ILE A 32 4.93 2.19 7.82
C ILE A 32 5.09 2.72 6.39
N LEU A 33 5.77 3.87 6.22
CA LEU A 33 5.98 4.48 4.91
C LEU A 33 6.80 3.58 3.98
N ASN A 34 7.85 2.92 4.48
CA ASN A 34 8.64 1.99 3.67
C ASN A 34 7.80 0.79 3.18
N VAL A 35 6.95 0.23 4.05
CA VAL A 35 6.05 -0.87 3.66
C VAL A 35 5.00 -0.38 2.68
N MET A 36 4.46 0.82 2.87
CA MET A 36 3.52 1.43 1.92
C MET A 36 4.14 1.63 0.55
N ASP A 37 5.38 2.13 0.45
CA ASP A 37 6.08 2.30 -0.83
C ASP A 37 6.17 0.98 -1.60
N GLU A 38 6.51 -0.12 -0.92
CA GLU A 38 6.55 -1.45 -1.52
C GLU A 38 5.16 -1.92 -1.98
N LEU A 39 4.14 -1.76 -1.13
CA LEU A 39 2.78 -2.17 -1.47
C LEU A 39 2.21 -1.36 -2.64
N VAL A 40 2.48 -0.05 -2.71
CA VAL A 40 2.09 0.82 -3.81
C VAL A 40 2.76 0.37 -5.11
N ASP A 41 4.07 0.12 -5.08
CA ASP A 41 4.81 -0.37 -6.25
C ASP A 41 4.26 -1.72 -6.75
N LYS A 42 3.97 -2.66 -5.83
CA LYS A 42 3.39 -3.97 -6.16
C LYS A 42 1.98 -3.86 -6.74
N VAL A 43 1.13 -3.01 -6.16
CA VAL A 43 -0.23 -2.78 -6.64
C VAL A 43 -0.22 -2.16 -8.04
N TRP A 44 0.61 -1.14 -8.24
CA TRP A 44 0.79 -0.52 -9.55
C TRP A 44 1.31 -1.53 -10.58
N TYR A 45 2.31 -2.34 -10.20
CA TYR A 45 2.90 -3.33 -11.09
C TYR A 45 1.89 -4.38 -11.54
N ASN A 46 1.06 -4.90 -10.63
CA ASN A 46 -0.02 -5.83 -11.00
C ASN A 46 -0.96 -5.23 -12.07
N ARG A 47 -1.35 -3.97 -11.87
CA ARG A 47 -2.21 -3.23 -12.81
C ARG A 47 -1.52 -3.02 -14.16
N HIS A 48 -0.23 -2.74 -14.15
CA HIS A 48 0.57 -2.66 -15.37
C HIS A 48 0.61 -4.01 -16.10
N GLN A 49 0.79 -5.13 -15.41
CA GLN A 49 0.74 -6.45 -16.04
C GLN A 49 -0.62 -6.75 -16.65
N ASN A 50 -1.72 -6.37 -15.99
CA ASN A 50 -3.07 -6.48 -16.56
C ASN A 50 -3.24 -5.62 -17.82
N LEU A 51 -2.71 -4.39 -17.83
CA LEU A 51 -2.67 -3.54 -19.03
C LEU A 51 -1.90 -4.22 -20.18
N ILE A 52 -0.72 -4.78 -19.90
CA ILE A 52 0.07 -5.52 -20.90
C ILE A 52 -0.71 -6.72 -21.43
N TYR A 53 -1.40 -7.45 -20.56
CA TYR A 53 -2.28 -8.55 -20.96
C TYR A 53 -3.39 -8.08 -21.91
N SER A 54 -4.15 -7.04 -21.57
CA SER A 54 -5.22 -6.50 -22.43
C SER A 54 -4.68 -5.95 -23.77
N ILE A 55 -3.46 -5.41 -23.80
CA ILE A 55 -2.79 -5.02 -25.06
C ILE A 55 -2.52 -6.26 -25.92
N ASN A 56 -2.00 -7.34 -25.33
CA ASN A 56 -1.67 -8.57 -26.05
C ASN A 56 -2.91 -9.29 -26.59
N GLU A 57 -4.04 -9.21 -25.87
CA GLU A 57 -5.34 -9.72 -26.32
C GLU A 57 -6.02 -8.80 -27.37
N GLY A 58 -5.46 -7.60 -27.62
CA GLY A 58 -5.99 -6.64 -28.58
C GLY A 58 -7.17 -5.81 -28.08
N GLU A 59 -7.48 -5.84 -26.78
CA GLU A 59 -8.51 -5.02 -26.14
C GLU A 59 -8.10 -3.55 -26.04
N ILE A 60 -6.79 -3.29 -25.89
CA ILE A 60 -6.20 -1.95 -25.78
C ILE A 60 -5.29 -1.70 -26.97
N GLU A 61 -5.63 -0.67 -27.77
CA GLU A 61 -4.84 -0.25 -28.92
C GLU A 61 -3.71 0.70 -28.51
N ILE A 62 -2.49 0.43 -29.00
CA ILE A 62 -1.36 1.35 -28.85
C ILE A 62 -1.41 2.41 -29.95
N VAL A 63 -1.55 3.68 -29.57
CA VAL A 63 -1.60 4.80 -30.51
C VAL A 63 -0.32 5.62 -30.54
N PRO A 64 0.03 6.26 -31.67
CA PRO A 64 1.15 7.18 -31.72
C PRO A 64 1.02 8.33 -30.72
N LYS A 65 2.16 8.83 -30.24
CA LYS A 65 2.23 10.04 -29.42
C LYS A 65 1.54 11.21 -30.12
N GLY A 66 0.75 11.98 -29.37
CA GLY A 66 0.04 13.16 -29.89
C GLY A 66 -1.26 12.85 -30.62
N THR A 67 -1.69 11.59 -30.67
CA THR A 67 -3.03 11.23 -31.17
C THR A 67 -4.10 11.80 -30.23
N GLU A 68 -5.06 12.57 -30.74
CA GLU A 68 -6.19 13.10 -29.95
C GLU A 68 -7.28 12.03 -29.73
N ARG A 69 -6.91 10.91 -29.12
CA ARG A 69 -7.82 9.81 -28.78
C ARG A 69 -7.54 9.32 -27.37
N TYR A 70 -8.59 9.22 -26.56
CA TYR A 70 -8.51 8.91 -25.13
C TYR A 70 -9.65 7.96 -24.75
N GLY A 71 -9.42 7.15 -23.71
CA GLY A 71 -10.40 6.22 -23.17
C GLY A 71 -9.76 4.91 -22.72
N ASN A 72 -10.58 4.00 -22.22
CA ASN A 72 -10.10 2.77 -21.57
C ASN A 72 -9.49 1.74 -22.53
N HIS A 73 -9.70 1.88 -23.85
CA HIS A 73 -9.24 0.94 -24.87
C HIS A 73 -8.06 1.48 -25.70
N VAL A 74 -7.40 2.55 -25.22
CA VAL A 74 -6.33 3.23 -25.95
C VAL A 74 -5.21 3.60 -24.98
N ILE A 75 -3.96 3.36 -25.39
CA ILE A 75 -2.78 3.87 -24.71
C ILE A 75 -1.80 4.52 -25.69
N HIS A 76 -1.29 5.70 -25.35
CA HIS A 76 -0.26 6.35 -26.15
C HIS A 76 1.09 5.66 -25.98
N LYS A 77 1.82 5.51 -27.09
CA LYS A 77 3.09 4.79 -27.14
C LYS A 77 4.12 5.33 -26.13
N ASP A 78 4.21 6.64 -25.95
CA ASP A 78 5.14 7.26 -25.01
C ASP A 78 4.77 7.05 -23.52
N ILE A 79 3.48 6.94 -23.22
CA ILE A 79 2.98 6.55 -21.90
C ILE A 79 3.36 5.10 -21.63
N LEU A 80 3.07 4.19 -22.57
CA LEU A 80 3.42 2.78 -22.46
C LEU A 80 4.94 2.58 -22.28
N ASP A 81 5.76 3.26 -23.08
CA ASP A 81 7.22 3.16 -22.99
C ASP A 81 7.75 3.64 -21.62
N SER A 82 7.11 4.64 -21.02
CA SER A 82 7.44 5.12 -19.68
C SER A 82 6.99 4.15 -18.58
N ALA A 83 5.82 3.52 -18.77
CA ALA A 83 5.30 2.49 -17.88
C ALA A 83 6.20 1.25 -17.89
N ILE A 84 6.64 0.77 -19.06
CA ILE A 84 7.58 -0.38 -19.18
C ILE A 84 8.87 -0.10 -18.41
N LYS A 85 9.47 1.08 -18.59
CA LYS A 85 10.68 1.47 -17.82
C LYS A 85 10.43 1.52 -16.32
N SER A 86 9.20 1.77 -15.88
CA SER A 86 8.83 1.81 -14.47
C SER A 86 8.64 0.41 -13.92
N ALA A 87 8.04 -0.50 -14.70
CA ALA A 87 7.96 -1.92 -14.40
C ALA A 87 9.34 -2.54 -14.21
N GLU A 88 10.29 -2.26 -15.12
CA GLU A 88 11.68 -2.72 -14.99
C GLU A 88 12.37 -2.24 -13.69
N ARG A 89 11.99 -1.07 -13.16
CA ARG A 89 12.53 -0.58 -11.89
C ARG A 89 11.93 -1.33 -10.70
N VAL A 90 10.63 -1.65 -10.76
CA VAL A 90 9.94 -2.43 -9.73
C VAL A 90 10.50 -3.86 -9.68
N GLU A 91 10.65 -4.52 -10.83
CA GLU A 91 11.27 -5.87 -10.95
C GLU A 91 12.71 -5.91 -10.39
N LYS A 92 13.47 -4.82 -10.54
CA LYS A 92 14.83 -4.73 -9.98
C LYS A 92 14.84 -4.44 -8.48
N ARG A 93 13.80 -3.79 -7.97
CA ARG A 93 13.71 -3.35 -6.57
C ARG A 93 13.21 -4.45 -5.65
N TYR A 94 12.32 -5.31 -6.12
CA TYR A 94 11.68 -6.35 -5.32
C TYR A 94 11.84 -7.72 -5.97
N GLU A 95 12.16 -8.72 -5.16
CA GLU A 95 12.30 -10.11 -5.63
C GLU A 95 10.93 -10.75 -5.95
N ASP A 96 9.85 -10.26 -5.35
CA ASP A 96 8.51 -10.86 -5.38
C ASP A 96 7.44 -9.92 -5.97
N VAL A 97 7.45 -9.76 -7.29
CA VAL A 97 6.50 -8.90 -8.02
C VAL A 97 5.33 -9.69 -8.64
N GLY A 98 4.95 -10.80 -8.01
CA GLY A 98 3.88 -11.69 -8.49
C GLY A 98 4.35 -12.68 -9.57
N PRO A 99 3.42 -13.37 -10.26
CA PRO A 99 1.97 -13.27 -10.09
C PRO A 99 1.51 -13.75 -8.71
N TRP A 100 0.45 -13.13 -8.19
CA TRP A 100 -0.14 -13.46 -6.90
C TRP A 100 -1.44 -14.25 -7.08
N SER A 101 -1.71 -15.18 -6.16
CA SER A 101 -3.05 -15.76 -6.00
C SER A 101 -4.07 -14.70 -5.55
N ASP A 102 -5.36 -14.99 -5.71
CA ASP A 102 -6.44 -14.11 -5.24
C ASP A 102 -6.30 -13.75 -3.75
N PHE A 103 -5.85 -14.71 -2.94
CA PHE A 103 -5.61 -14.50 -1.51
C PHE A 103 -4.44 -13.54 -1.27
N GLU A 104 -3.29 -13.78 -1.89
CA GLU A 104 -2.10 -12.92 -1.74
C GLU A 104 -2.38 -11.50 -2.25
N TRP A 105 -3.08 -11.38 -3.38
CA TRP A 105 -3.50 -10.11 -3.94
C TRP A 105 -4.46 -9.36 -3.00
N GLY A 106 -5.44 -10.07 -2.42
CA GLY A 106 -6.34 -9.52 -1.40
C GLY A 106 -5.58 -9.03 -0.17
N MET A 107 -4.59 -9.79 0.29
CA MET A 107 -3.74 -9.40 1.43
C MET A 107 -2.89 -8.16 1.12
N ILE A 108 -2.34 -8.02 -0.08
CA ILE A 108 -1.57 -6.85 -0.50
C ILE A 108 -2.44 -5.58 -0.45
N ASN A 109 -3.63 -5.63 -1.06
CA ASN A 109 -4.55 -4.49 -1.07
C ASN A 109 -5.08 -4.17 0.33
N GLY A 110 -5.41 -5.19 1.14
CA GLY A 110 -5.86 -5.02 2.51
C GLY A 110 -4.82 -4.37 3.41
N LYS A 111 -3.54 -4.77 3.29
CA LYS A 111 -2.43 -4.13 4.01
C LYS A 111 -2.27 -2.67 3.60
N LEU A 112 -2.32 -2.37 2.30
CA LEU A 112 -2.18 -0.99 1.82
C LEU A 112 -3.32 -0.10 2.33
N SER A 113 -4.57 -0.57 2.23
CA SER A 113 -5.76 0.13 2.72
C SER A 113 -5.65 0.40 4.22
N ALA A 114 -5.27 -0.61 5.02
CA ALA A 114 -5.10 -0.45 6.47
C ALA A 114 -4.02 0.58 6.84
N LEU A 115 -2.86 0.56 6.16
CA LEU A 115 -1.78 1.52 6.44
C LEU A 115 -2.16 2.95 6.02
N ARG A 116 -2.81 3.12 4.86
CA ARG A 116 -3.33 4.41 4.41
C ARG A 116 -4.39 4.97 5.36
N TRP A 117 -5.32 4.13 5.80
CA TRP A 117 -6.34 4.51 6.78
C TRP A 117 -5.73 4.97 8.11
N VAL A 118 -4.73 4.26 8.62
CA VAL A 118 -3.99 4.68 9.84
C VAL A 118 -3.31 6.03 9.65
N LEU A 119 -2.89 6.38 8.43
CA LEU A 119 -2.29 7.69 8.11
C LEU A 119 -3.32 8.78 7.74
N GLY A 120 -4.61 8.47 7.77
CA GLY A 120 -5.70 9.44 7.60
C GLY A 120 -6.39 9.45 6.24
N ASP A 121 -6.08 8.52 5.35
CA ASP A 121 -6.85 8.31 4.12
C ASP A 121 -8.18 7.59 4.40
N GLU A 122 -9.13 7.66 3.47
CA GLU A 122 -10.36 6.89 3.54
C GLU A 122 -10.13 5.39 3.29
N TRP A 123 -11.05 4.57 3.78
CA TRP A 123 -11.09 3.16 3.43
C TRP A 123 -11.17 2.99 1.90
N ASP A 124 -10.48 1.98 1.38
CA ASP A 124 -10.43 1.61 -0.04
C ASP A 124 -9.69 2.59 -0.98
N MET A 125 -8.96 3.57 -0.43
CA MET A 125 -8.04 4.38 -1.22
C MET A 125 -6.86 3.54 -1.70
N LEU A 126 -7.00 2.93 -2.88
CA LEU A 126 -6.01 2.03 -3.50
C LEU A 126 -5.37 2.62 -4.76
N ASP A 127 -5.52 3.91 -5.03
CA ASP A 127 -4.90 4.56 -6.19
C ASP A 127 -3.37 4.49 -6.10
N THR A 128 -2.73 4.18 -7.22
CA THR A 128 -1.27 4.02 -7.34
C THR A 128 -0.79 4.53 -8.68
#